data_AF-A0A5R9Q5I8-F1
#
_entry.id   AF-A0A5R9Q5I8-F1
#
_cell.length_a   1.000
_cell.length_b   1.000
_cell.length_c   1.000
_cell.angle_alpha   90.00
_cell.angle_beta   90.00
_cell.angle_gamma   90.00
#
_symmetry.space_group_name_H-M   'P 1'
#
loop_
_entity.id
_entity.type
_entity.pdbx_description
1 polymer ?
#
loop_
_entity_poly.entity_id
_entity_poly.type
_entity_poly.pdbx_seq_one_letter_code
_entity_poly.pdbx_strand_id
1 'polypeptide(L)'
;MKYLVLIALLSINIAAAKEYQFTHEQIVASPINNSGPQIFLFDQSQKLTFKSERFNSALLSKFKLKVALPDSDTVKENLQELLNEPLTFNSTGFTLFYVTISPDVGPCKPCRDQEALIKKIKSRFKDKLEIHTITIIQSDTYKD
;
A
#
# COMPACT_ATOMS: atom_id res chain seq x y z
N MET A 1 -1.19 -50.07 -13.65
CA MET A 1 -1.59 -48.67 -13.90
C MET A 1 -0.97 -47.82 -12.80
N LYS A 2 0.02 -46.97 -13.14
CA LYS A 2 0.71 -46.09 -12.19
C LYS A 2 0.00 -44.74 -12.16
N TYR A 3 -0.60 -44.39 -11.03
CA TYR A 3 -1.14 -43.06 -10.80
C TYR A 3 0.03 -42.10 -10.49
N LEU A 4 0.32 -41.20 -11.43
CA LEU A 4 1.16 -40.02 -11.20
C LEU A 4 0.31 -38.99 -10.44
N VAL A 5 0.43 -38.97 -9.12
CA VAL A 5 -0.12 -37.89 -8.30
C VAL A 5 0.83 -36.71 -8.41
N LEU A 6 0.46 -35.73 -9.25
CA LEU A 6 1.10 -34.42 -9.32
C LEU A 6 0.72 -33.65 -8.05
N ILE A 7 1.64 -33.54 -7.09
CA ILE A 7 1.49 -32.61 -5.97
C ILE A 7 1.88 -31.23 -6.49
N ALA A 8 0.89 -30.49 -6.99
CA ALA A 8 1.05 -29.06 -7.21
C ALA A 8 1.16 -28.39 -5.83
N LEU A 9 2.37 -27.97 -5.47
CA LEU A 9 2.57 -27.02 -4.37
C LEU A 9 1.82 -25.73 -4.73
N LEU A 10 0.60 -25.61 -4.22
CA LEU A 10 -0.10 -24.33 -4.12
C LEU A 10 0.69 -23.49 -3.12
N SER A 11 1.66 -22.72 -3.62
CA SER A 11 2.21 -21.58 -2.90
C SER A 11 1.07 -20.58 -2.73
N ILE A 12 0.30 -20.73 -1.65
CA ILE A 12 -0.64 -19.72 -1.22
C ILE A 12 0.24 -18.55 -0.78
N ASN A 13 0.50 -17.61 -1.68
CA ASN A 13 1.05 -16.31 -1.31
C ASN A 13 -0.04 -15.64 -0.47
N ILE A 14 -0.02 -15.92 0.83
CA ILE A 14 -0.85 -15.20 1.79
C ILE A 14 -0.27 -13.81 1.83
N ALA A 15 -0.96 -12.92 1.12
CA ALA A 15 -0.64 -11.53 1.08
C ALA A 15 -0.94 -10.96 2.48
N ALA A 16 0.13 -10.78 3.26
CA ALA A 16 0.07 -10.28 4.62
C ALA A 16 0.32 -8.77 4.59
N ALA A 17 -0.58 -8.03 5.24
CA ALA A 17 -0.38 -6.61 5.49
C ALA A 17 1.01 -6.35 6.09
N LYS A 18 1.83 -5.56 5.41
CA LYS A 18 3.17 -5.16 5.86
C LYS A 18 3.19 -3.70 6.28
N GLU A 19 4.06 -3.42 7.25
CA GLU A 19 4.35 -2.08 7.72
C GLU A 19 5.81 -1.79 7.40
N TYR A 20 6.07 -0.68 6.72
CA TYR A 20 7.39 -0.22 6.32
C TYR A 20 7.68 1.13 6.95
N GLN A 21 8.95 1.37 7.24
CA GLN A 21 9.42 2.64 7.78
C GLN A 21 10.59 3.12 6.95
N PHE A 22 10.51 4.38 6.54
CA PHE A 22 11.57 5.04 5.78
C PHE A 22 11.81 6.42 6.35
N THR A 23 13.07 6.83 6.44
CA THR A 23 13.41 8.19 6.80
C THR A 23 12.95 9.17 5.71
N HIS A 24 12.82 10.44 6.06
CA HIS A 24 12.54 11.47 5.07
C HIS A 24 13.55 11.48 3.91
N GLU A 25 14.84 11.27 4.21
CA GLU A 25 15.90 11.21 3.20
C GLU A 25 15.72 10.04 2.22
N GLN A 26 15.40 8.84 2.73
CA GLN A 26 15.14 7.67 1.89
C GLN A 26 13.96 7.90 0.95
N ILE A 27 12.90 8.56 1.43
CA ILE A 27 11.71 8.84 0.61
C ILE A 27 11.99 9.95 -0.41
N VAL A 28 12.74 11.00 -0.03
CA VAL A 28 13.17 12.06 -0.95
C VAL A 28 14.02 11.51 -2.09
N ALA A 29 14.86 10.51 -1.81
CA ALA A 29 15.65 9.81 -2.82
C ALA A 29 14.83 8.82 -3.66
N SER A 30 13.56 8.55 -3.30
CA SER A 30 12.70 7.60 -3.98
C SER A 30 11.86 8.26 -5.08
N PRO A 31 11.34 7.48 -6.03
CA PRO A 31 10.41 7.97 -7.06
C PRO A 31 8.97 8.20 -6.54
N ILE A 32 8.72 8.03 -5.24
CA ILE A 32 7.43 8.31 -4.59
C ILE A 32 7.48 9.69 -3.94
N ASN A 33 6.37 10.42 -3.95
CA ASN A 33 6.26 11.73 -3.32
C ASN A 33 6.63 11.65 -1.81
N ASN A 34 7.27 12.68 -1.26
CA ASN A 34 7.76 12.74 0.12
C ASN A 34 6.75 13.31 1.14
N SER A 35 5.48 13.40 0.74
CA SER A 35 4.39 13.90 1.58
C SER A 35 3.41 12.81 1.98
N GLY A 36 2.51 13.12 2.91
CA GLY A 36 1.44 12.23 3.31
C GLY A 36 0.17 13.03 3.64
N PRO A 37 -1.02 12.40 3.57
CA PRO A 37 -1.26 11.01 3.22
C PRO A 37 -1.23 10.75 1.71
N GLN A 38 -0.77 9.57 1.30
CA GLN A 38 -0.94 9.08 -0.08
C GLN A 38 -1.64 7.71 -0.10
N ILE A 39 -2.34 7.44 -1.20
CA ILE A 39 -3.11 6.22 -1.42
C ILE A 39 -2.79 5.68 -2.80
N PHE A 40 -2.50 4.39 -2.88
CA PHE A 40 -2.45 3.62 -4.13
C PHE A 40 -3.33 2.38 -3.96
N LEU A 41 -4.41 2.29 -4.72
CA LEU A 41 -5.38 1.21 -4.64
C LEU A 41 -5.29 0.34 -5.88
N PHE A 42 -4.93 -0.92 -5.66
CA PHE A 42 -4.86 -1.95 -6.67
C PHE A 42 -6.03 -2.92 -6.53
N ASP A 43 -6.56 -3.37 -7.67
CA ASP A 43 -7.58 -4.41 -7.71
C ASP A 43 -6.97 -5.83 -7.72
N GLN A 44 -7.83 -6.84 -7.82
CA GLN A 44 -7.43 -8.26 -7.86
C GLN A 44 -6.59 -8.62 -9.09
N SER A 45 -6.67 -7.82 -10.15
CA SER A 45 -5.85 -7.95 -11.37
C SER A 45 -4.49 -7.24 -11.20
N GLN A 46 -4.19 -6.76 -9.99
CA GLN A 46 -2.99 -6.01 -9.63
C GLN A 46 -2.81 -4.73 -10.47
N LYS A 47 -3.92 -4.14 -10.92
CA LYS A 47 -3.92 -2.89 -11.67
C LYS A 47 -4.32 -1.75 -10.75
N LEU A 48 -3.58 -0.65 -10.84
CA LEU A 48 -3.88 0.56 -10.10
C LEU A 48 -5.20 1.13 -10.61
N THR A 49 -6.21 1.22 -9.75
CA THR A 49 -7.54 1.74 -10.10
C THR A 49 -7.79 3.12 -9.51
N PHE A 50 -7.01 3.51 -8.50
CA PHE A 50 -7.11 4.81 -7.87
C PHE A 50 -5.80 5.19 -7.19
N LYS A 51 -5.42 6.47 -7.28
CA LYS A 51 -4.38 7.06 -6.46
C LYS A 51 -4.77 8.46 -5.96
N SER A 52 -4.20 8.87 -4.83
CA SER A 52 -4.40 10.20 -4.24
C SER A 52 -3.18 10.61 -3.44
N GLU A 53 -2.70 11.84 -3.59
CA GLU A 53 -1.60 12.42 -2.80
C GLU A 53 -2.11 13.33 -1.67
N ARG A 54 -3.40 13.19 -1.34
CA ARG A 54 -4.07 13.95 -0.28
C ARG A 54 -5.15 13.10 0.37
N PHE A 55 -5.63 13.58 1.52
CA PHE A 55 -6.78 12.99 2.20
C PHE A 55 -7.96 12.84 1.24
N ASN A 56 -8.56 11.64 1.25
CA ASN A 56 -9.70 11.31 0.41
C ASN A 56 -10.85 10.76 1.25
N SER A 57 -11.79 11.64 1.62
CA SER A 57 -13.00 11.27 2.37
C SER A 57 -13.88 10.25 1.66
N ALA A 58 -13.79 10.16 0.33
CA ALA A 58 -14.58 9.26 -0.51
C ALA A 58 -13.85 7.94 -0.83
N LEU A 59 -12.78 7.58 -0.13
CA LEU A 59 -11.94 6.39 -0.43
C LEU A 59 -12.76 5.11 -0.59
N LEU A 60 -13.77 4.89 0.26
CA LEU A 60 -14.63 3.70 0.16
C LEU A 60 -15.30 3.55 -1.22
N SER A 61 -15.69 4.66 -1.86
CA SER A 61 -16.31 4.63 -3.19
C SER A 61 -15.34 4.18 -4.29
N LYS A 62 -14.03 4.36 -4.07
CA LYS A 62 -12.99 4.10 -5.08
C LYS A 62 -12.77 2.61 -5.33
N PHE A 63 -13.12 1.76 -4.36
CA PHE A 63 -13.14 0.30 -4.51
C PHE A 63 -14.13 -0.21 -5.57
N LYS A 64 -15.05 0.63 -6.05
CA LYS A 64 -15.98 0.28 -7.14
C LYS A 64 -15.38 0.53 -8.53
N LEU A 65 -14.27 1.26 -8.62
CA LEU A 65 -13.62 1.53 -9.90
C LEU A 65 -13.05 0.23 -10.48
N LYS A 66 -13.18 0.10 -11.80
CA LYS A 66 -12.75 -1.08 -12.57
C LYS A 66 -11.78 -0.74 -13.70
N VAL A 67 -11.56 0.55 -13.94
CA VAL A 67 -10.69 1.04 -15.00
C VAL A 67 -9.29 1.22 -14.40
N ALA A 68 -8.31 0.56 -15.02
CA ALA A 68 -6.92 0.73 -14.68
C ALA A 68 -6.46 2.15 -15.07
N LEU A 69 -5.67 2.77 -14.21
CA LEU A 69 -4.99 4.03 -14.53
C LEU A 69 -3.82 3.74 -15.49
N PRO A 70 -3.54 4.67 -16.43
CA PRO A 70 -2.52 4.46 -17.47
C PRO A 70 -1.10 4.32 -16.90
N ASP A 71 -0.84 4.86 -15.72
CA ASP A 71 0.45 4.84 -15.03
C ASP A 71 0.57 3.68 -14.01
N SER A 72 -0.33 2.69 -14.08
CA SER A 72 -0.35 1.56 -13.15
C SER A 72 0.99 0.85 -13.04
N ASP A 73 1.67 0.58 -14.15
CA ASP A 73 2.91 -0.19 -14.14
C ASP A 73 4.08 0.64 -13.58
N THR A 74 4.18 1.93 -13.95
CA THR A 74 5.14 2.88 -13.37
C THR A 74 4.99 3.01 -11.86
N VAL A 75 3.75 3.11 -11.34
CA VAL A 75 3.54 3.20 -9.89
C VAL A 75 3.95 1.90 -9.19
N LYS A 76 3.74 0.73 -9.81
CA LYS A 76 4.22 -0.56 -9.25
C LYS A 76 5.74 -0.60 -9.20
N GLU A 77 6.41 -0.17 -10.27
CA GLU A 77 7.87 -0.11 -10.32
C GLU A 77 8.42 0.82 -9.22
N ASN A 78 7.86 2.02 -9.09
CA ASN A 78 8.26 2.98 -8.06
C ASN A 78 8.07 2.45 -6.63
N LEU A 79 6.95 1.77 -6.36
CA LEU A 79 6.71 1.14 -5.06
C LEU A 79 7.69 -0.02 -4.84
N GLN A 80 7.95 -0.85 -5.86
CA GLN A 80 8.89 -1.96 -5.75
C GLN A 80 10.32 -1.49 -5.50
N GLU A 81 10.74 -0.41 -6.15
CA GLU A 81 12.05 0.23 -5.95
C GLU A 81 12.19 0.77 -4.52
N LEU A 82 11.19 1.51 -4.03
CA LEU A 82 11.19 2.03 -2.66
C LEU A 82 11.25 0.90 -1.62
N LEU A 83 10.43 -0.14 -1.79
CA LEU A 83 10.34 -1.23 -0.82
C LEU A 83 11.55 -2.18 -0.88
N ASN A 84 12.29 -2.17 -2.00
CA ASN A 84 13.41 -3.07 -2.28
C ASN A 84 13.04 -4.55 -2.10
N GLU A 85 11.78 -4.90 -2.40
CA GLU A 85 11.26 -6.27 -2.34
C GLU A 85 10.10 -6.46 -3.34
N PRO A 86 9.82 -7.70 -3.78
CA PRO A 86 8.68 -7.98 -4.64
C PRO A 86 7.35 -7.56 -3.98
N LEU A 87 6.53 -6.82 -4.73
CA LEU A 87 5.20 -6.43 -4.27
C LEU A 87 4.29 -7.66 -4.15
N THR A 88 3.71 -7.83 -2.96
CA THR A 88 2.70 -8.86 -2.72
C THR A 88 1.31 -8.23 -2.81
N PHE A 89 0.46 -8.80 -3.65
CA PHE A 89 -0.92 -8.35 -3.86
C PHE A 89 -1.91 -9.39 -3.38
N ASN A 90 -3.01 -8.94 -2.77
CA ASN A 90 -4.15 -9.77 -2.46
C ASN A 90 -4.85 -10.22 -3.76
N SER A 91 -4.60 -11.48 -4.15
CA SER A 91 -5.15 -12.10 -5.35
C SER A 91 -6.68 -12.32 -5.30
N THR A 92 -7.29 -12.19 -4.13
CA THR A 92 -8.73 -12.42 -3.91
C THR A 92 -9.52 -11.13 -3.70
N GLY A 93 -8.86 -9.97 -3.72
CA GLY A 93 -9.48 -8.71 -3.35
C GLY A 93 -8.67 -7.49 -3.78
N PHE A 94 -8.50 -6.56 -2.86
CA PHE A 94 -7.81 -5.29 -3.10
C PHE A 94 -6.52 -5.23 -2.29
N THR A 95 -5.54 -4.52 -2.85
CA THR A 95 -4.30 -4.16 -2.15
C THR A 95 -4.23 -2.64 -2.08
N LEU A 96 -4.08 -2.11 -0.87
CA LEU A 96 -3.97 -0.68 -0.60
C LEU A 96 -2.57 -0.39 -0.07
N PHE A 97 -1.78 0.40 -0.80
CA PHE A 97 -0.60 1.03 -0.23
C PHE A 97 -0.99 2.40 0.33
N TYR A 98 -0.67 2.63 1.60
CA TYR A 98 -0.97 3.86 2.32
C TYR A 98 0.33 4.49 2.81
N VAL A 99 0.63 5.70 2.36
CA VAL A 99 1.78 6.48 2.84
C VAL A 99 1.30 7.45 3.91
N THR A 100 1.96 7.46 5.06
CA THR A 100 1.68 8.35 6.19
C THR A 100 2.97 8.99 6.72
N ILE A 101 2.82 10.04 7.52
CA ILE A 101 3.92 10.69 8.24
C ILE A 101 3.78 10.37 9.73
N SER A 102 4.88 9.91 10.34
CA SER A 102 4.95 9.66 11.77
C SER A 102 4.67 10.95 12.57
N PRO A 103 3.91 10.90 13.67
CA PRO A 103 3.73 12.05 14.55
C PRO A 103 5.04 12.68 15.04
N ASP A 104 6.11 11.89 15.14
CA ASP A 104 7.44 12.35 15.59
C ASP A 104 8.13 13.26 14.56
N VAL A 105 7.77 13.14 13.27
CA VAL A 105 8.25 14.06 12.22
C VAL A 105 7.51 15.39 12.28
N GLY A 106 6.22 15.37 12.64
CA GLY A 106 5.38 16.55 12.74
C GLY A 106 3.88 16.26 12.65
N PRO A 107 3.03 17.25 12.95
CA PRO A 107 1.58 17.08 12.93
C PRO A 107 1.07 16.86 11.49
N CYS A 108 0.51 15.69 11.22
CA CYS A 108 -0.23 15.41 9.98
C CYS A 108 -1.70 15.07 10.27
N LYS A 109 -2.54 16.10 10.50
CA LYS A 109 -3.98 15.90 10.70
C LYS A 109 -4.65 15.14 9.53
N PRO A 110 -4.38 15.46 8.25
CA PRO A 110 -4.94 14.71 7.13
C PRO A 110 -4.56 13.22 7.15
N CYS A 111 -3.37 12.87 7.63
CA CYS A 111 -2.95 11.48 7.81
C CYS A 111 -3.81 10.76 8.85
N ARG A 112 -4.01 11.37 10.02
CA ARG A 112 -4.83 10.78 11.10
C ARG A 112 -6.29 10.59 10.67
N ASP A 113 -6.84 11.55 9.94
CA ASP A 113 -8.19 11.46 9.37
C ASP A 113 -8.28 10.33 8.32
N GLN A 114 -7.24 10.15 7.50
CA GLN A 114 -7.15 9.06 6.53
C GLN A 114 -7.04 7.68 7.20
N GLU A 115 -6.22 7.53 8.25
CA GLU A 115 -6.08 6.29 9.03
C GLU A 115 -7.40 5.87 9.68
N ALA A 116 -8.12 6.82 10.27
CA ALA A 116 -9.44 6.57 10.86
C ALA A 116 -10.44 6.07 9.80
N LEU A 117 -10.37 6.59 8.58
CA LEU A 117 -11.18 6.11 7.46
C LEU A 117 -10.74 4.72 7.00
N ILE A 118 -9.43 4.48 6.84
CA ILE A 118 -8.88 3.18 6.45
C ILE A 118 -9.27 2.09 7.45
N LYS A 119 -9.23 2.38 8.76
CA LYS A 119 -9.67 1.44 9.81
C LYS A 119 -11.13 1.03 9.63
N LYS A 120 -12.01 1.98 9.30
CA LYS A 120 -13.44 1.71 9.00
C LYS A 120 -13.64 0.94 7.69
N ILE A 121 -12.75 1.12 6.72
CA ILE A 121 -12.81 0.39 5.44
C ILE A 121 -12.32 -1.05 5.65
N LYS A 122 -11.22 -1.27 6.36
CA LYS A 122 -10.68 -2.61 6.69
C LYS A 122 -11.75 -3.51 7.29
N SER A 123 -12.54 -3.01 8.23
CA SER A 123 -13.62 -3.79 8.85
C SER A 123 -14.75 -4.18 7.88
N ARG A 124 -14.95 -3.43 6.78
CA ARG A 124 -15.96 -3.75 5.75
C ARG A 124 -15.48 -4.80 4.76
N PHE A 125 -14.20 -4.80 4.43
CA PHE A 125 -13.63 -5.70 3.44
C PHE A 125 -13.05 -7.00 4.02
N LYS A 126 -12.86 -7.08 5.35
CA LYS A 126 -12.34 -8.27 6.04
C LYS A 126 -11.04 -8.78 5.39
N ASP A 127 -11.05 -10.00 4.88
CA ASP A 127 -9.97 -10.72 4.19
C ASP A 127 -9.75 -10.26 2.72
N LYS A 128 -10.69 -9.50 2.15
CA LYS A 128 -10.62 -8.99 0.77
C LYS A 128 -9.87 -7.68 0.63
N LEU A 129 -9.28 -7.16 1.71
CA LEU A 129 -8.45 -5.96 1.67
C LEU A 129 -7.18 -6.19 2.46
N GLU A 130 -6.06 -6.15 1.74
CA GLU A 130 -4.73 -6.07 2.31
C GLU A 130 -4.24 -4.63 2.28
N ILE A 131 -3.57 -4.22 3.34
CA ILE A 131 -3.10 -2.85 3.51
C ILE A 131 -1.62 -2.89 3.84
N HIS A 132 -0.83 -2.28 2.98
CA HIS A 132 0.59 -2.04 3.19
C HIS A 132 0.76 -0.58 3.62
N THR A 133 1.35 -0.36 4.78
CA THR A 133 1.56 0.99 5.31
C THR A 133 3.02 1.38 5.16
N ILE A 134 3.29 2.54 4.58
CA ILE A 134 4.61 3.14 4.43
C ILE A 134 4.63 4.37 5.35
N THR A 135 5.43 4.34 6.40
CA THR A 135 5.53 5.44 7.37
C THR A 135 6.82 6.21 7.14
N ILE A 136 6.68 7.51 6.86
CA ILE A 136 7.80 8.45 6.84
C ILE A 136 8.16 8.78 8.30
N ILE A 137 9.33 8.38 8.74
CA ILE A 137 9.86 8.58 10.10
C ILE A 137 10.96 9.64 10.12
N GLN A 138 11.26 10.15 11.32
CA GLN A 138 12.39 11.04 11.53
C GLN A 138 13.69 10.23 11.37
N SER A 139 14.73 10.84 10.80
CA SER A 139 16.05 10.21 10.78
C SER A 139 16.62 10.18 12.21
N ASP A 140 17.24 9.06 12.60
CA ASP A 140 17.89 8.89 13.90
C ASP A 140 19.16 9.77 14.08
N THR A 141 19.51 10.60 13.10
CA THR A 141 20.73 11.43 13.11
C THR A 141 20.69 12.67 14.02
N TYR A 142 19.67 12.83 14.88
CA TYR A 142 19.61 13.87 15.92
C TYR A 142 19.51 13.26 17.32
N LYS A 143 20.54 12.50 17.71
CA LYS A 143 20.83 12.18 19.11
C LYS A 143 22.30 12.45 19.37
N ASP A 144 22.66 13.73 19.43
CA ASP A 144 23.89 14.23 20.05
C ASP A 144 23.51 15.13 21.23
#